data_AF-A0A3D0K1J3-F1
#
_entry.id   AF-A0A3D0K1J3-F1
#
_cell.length_a   1.000
_cell.length_b   1.000
_cell.length_c   1.000
_cell.angle_alpha   90.00
_cell.angle_beta   90.00
_cell.angle_gamma   90.00
#
_symmetry.space_group_name_H-M   'P 1'
#
loop_
_entity.id
_entity.type
_entity.pdbx_description
1 polymer ?
#
loop_
_entity_poly.entity_id
_entity_poly.type
_entity_poly.pdbx_seq_one_letter_code
_entity_poly.pdbx_strand_id
1 'polypeptide(L)'
;MGAEWEEAAEAMAAFGGLDRRTQRLGDRGVEGGVVTVYDDYGHHPTEIERTLKALRAEEQPDRLICVFQPHQHSRTRFLLEQFAESFAQADQVIVPPIYFVRDSEAEKQRVSAVDLVRRLQDRGTEARHVESFAGIVDLLEEDLAAGDLLVIMGAGPVWTIARDYLERSPS
;
A
#
# COMPACT_ATOMS: atom_id res chain seq x y z
N MET A 1 -42.34 2.95 12.98
CA MET A 1 -41.31 1.91 12.78
C MET A 1 -40.38 2.48 11.72
N GLY A 2 -39.41 3.28 12.15
CA GLY A 2 -38.63 4.19 11.31
C GLY A 2 -37.17 4.23 11.77
N ALA A 3 -36.64 3.06 12.11
CA ALA A 3 -35.26 2.85 12.53
C ALA A 3 -34.62 1.81 11.60
N GLU A 4 -34.72 2.02 10.28
CA GLU A 4 -34.18 1.08 9.27
C GLU A 4 -33.50 1.78 8.08
N TRP A 5 -33.46 3.12 8.03
CA TRP A 5 -32.82 3.87 6.93
C TRP A 5 -31.56 4.62 7.36
N GLU A 6 -31.52 5.19 8.57
CA GLU A 6 -30.35 5.91 9.07
C GLU A 6 -29.24 4.97 9.56
N GLU A 7 -29.58 3.89 10.27
CA GLU A 7 -28.60 2.85 10.65
C GLU A 7 -28.05 2.10 9.42
N ALA A 8 -28.89 1.90 8.38
CA ALA A 8 -28.44 1.34 7.12
C ALA A 8 -27.52 2.31 6.35
N ALA A 9 -27.75 3.62 6.43
CA ALA A 9 -26.91 4.63 5.80
C ALA A 9 -25.55 4.81 6.50
N GLU A 10 -25.49 4.76 7.83
CA GLU A 10 -24.21 4.77 8.58
C GLU A 10 -23.44 3.46 8.38
N ALA A 11 -24.12 2.31 8.34
CA ALA A 11 -23.49 1.04 7.99
C ALA A 11 -22.96 1.04 6.55
N MET A 12 -23.62 1.74 5.62
CA MET A 12 -23.16 1.94 4.23
C MET A 12 -21.99 2.93 4.11
N ALA A 13 -21.93 3.97 4.96
CA ALA A 13 -20.76 4.85 5.07
C ALA A 13 -19.55 4.14 5.67
N ALA A 14 -19.76 3.17 6.56
CA ALA A 14 -18.73 2.26 7.05
C ALA A 14 -18.41 1.10 6.08
N PHE A 15 -19.25 0.86 5.07
CA PHE A 15 -19.04 -0.11 3.99
C PHE A 15 -18.15 0.52 2.89
N GLY A 16 -16.92 0.88 3.25
CA GLY A 16 -15.87 1.39 2.35
C GLY A 16 -15.31 0.32 1.37
N GLY A 17 -16.16 -0.58 0.87
CA GLY A 17 -15.77 -1.63 -0.08
C GLY A 17 -15.56 -1.11 -1.51
N LEU A 18 -15.99 0.11 -1.81
CA LEU A 18 -15.80 0.80 -3.09
C LEU A 18 -14.83 1.99 -3.02
N ASP A 19 -14.51 2.48 -1.83
CA ASP A 19 -13.79 3.76 -1.65
C ASP A 19 -12.30 3.66 -2.01
N ARG A 20 -11.71 2.47 -1.93
CA ARG A 20 -10.25 2.27 -2.06
C ARG A 20 -9.87 1.55 -3.35
N ARG A 21 -10.43 1.90 -4.51
CA ARG A 21 -10.05 1.30 -5.80
C ARG A 21 -9.41 2.35 -6.69
N THR A 22 -8.07 2.35 -6.68
CA THR A 22 -7.23 3.34 -7.37
C THR A 22 -7.71 4.76 -7.06
N GLN A 23 -7.99 5.02 -5.79
CA GLN A 23 -8.53 6.29 -5.34
C GLN A 23 -7.41 7.32 -5.22
N ARG A 24 -7.51 8.41 -5.97
CA ARG A 24 -6.65 9.57 -5.78
C ARG A 24 -7.07 10.31 -4.52
N LEU A 25 -6.18 10.36 -3.53
CA LEU A 25 -6.45 11.01 -2.25
C LEU A 25 -6.10 12.50 -2.24
N GLY A 26 -5.12 12.91 -3.06
CA GLY A 26 -4.72 14.30 -3.19
C GLY A 26 -3.23 14.45 -3.45
N ASP A 27 -2.77 15.69 -3.34
CA ASP A 27 -1.37 16.07 -3.47
C ASP A 27 -0.85 16.64 -2.16
N ARG A 28 0.42 16.38 -1.87
CA ARG A 28 1.14 16.99 -0.76
C ARG A 28 2.27 17.85 -1.27
N GLY A 29 2.36 19.08 -0.77
CA GLY A 29 3.47 19.98 -1.09
C GLY A 29 4.78 19.50 -0.46
N VAL A 30 5.84 19.49 -1.26
CA VAL A 30 7.23 19.20 -0.87
C VAL A 30 8.15 20.24 -1.50
N GLU A 31 9.43 20.26 -1.13
CA GLU A 31 10.37 21.19 -1.76
C GLU A 31 10.41 20.96 -3.28
N GLY A 32 10.16 22.02 -4.06
CA GLY A 32 10.21 21.98 -5.51
C GLY A 32 8.94 21.46 -6.22
N GLY A 33 7.89 21.06 -5.51
CA GLY A 33 6.65 20.60 -6.15
C GLY A 33 5.70 19.84 -5.24
N VAL A 34 5.12 18.75 -5.76
CA VAL A 34 4.15 17.93 -5.05
C VAL A 34 4.44 16.44 -5.18
N VAL A 35 3.97 15.68 -4.20
CA VAL A 35 3.79 14.23 -4.27
C VAL A 35 2.31 13.95 -4.45
N THR A 36 1.95 13.12 -5.43
CA THR A 36 0.56 12.65 -5.59
C THR A 36 0.35 11.34 -4.83
N VAL A 37 -0.79 11.21 -4.14
CA VAL A 37 -1.07 10.07 -3.26
C VAL A 37 -2.32 9.31 -3.71
N TYR A 38 -2.19 7.99 -3.83
CA TYR A 38 -3.24 7.05 -4.18
C TYR A 38 -3.41 5.96 -3.12
N ASP A 39 -4.62 5.43 -2.99
CA ASP A 39 -4.94 4.24 -2.18
C ASP A 39 -5.70 3.19 -2.99
N ASP A 40 -5.30 1.93 -2.84
CA ASP A 40 -5.91 0.78 -3.50
C ASP A 40 -6.01 -0.44 -2.57
N TYR A 41 -7.18 -1.08 -2.56
CA TYR A 41 -7.49 -2.28 -1.78
C TYR A 41 -6.86 -3.55 -2.38
N GLY A 42 -6.34 -3.45 -3.59
CA GLY A 42 -5.65 -4.49 -4.34
C GLY A 42 -4.61 -5.16 -3.47
N HIS A 43 -4.75 -6.48 -3.34
CA HIS A 43 -3.87 -7.29 -2.52
C HIS A 43 -3.52 -8.61 -3.19
N HIS A 44 -4.03 -8.87 -4.40
CA HIS A 44 -3.63 -9.99 -5.25
C HIS A 44 -2.55 -9.54 -6.23
N PRO A 45 -1.55 -10.37 -6.55
CA PRO A 45 -0.50 -10.03 -7.53
C PRO A 45 -1.05 -9.43 -8.83
N THR A 46 -2.08 -10.04 -9.41
CA THR A 46 -2.71 -9.53 -10.64
C THR A 46 -3.39 -8.17 -10.48
N GLU A 47 -3.94 -7.86 -9.31
CA GLU A 47 -4.52 -6.53 -9.05
C GLU A 47 -3.41 -5.49 -8.94
N ILE A 48 -2.36 -5.79 -8.16
CA ILE A 48 -1.20 -4.93 -7.93
C ILE A 48 -0.54 -4.56 -9.27
N GLU A 49 -0.23 -5.57 -10.09
CA GLU A 49 0.41 -5.37 -11.39
C GLU A 49 -0.42 -4.44 -12.30
N ARG A 50 -1.74 -4.67 -12.35
CA ARG A 50 -2.65 -3.88 -13.18
C ARG A 50 -2.75 -2.44 -12.70
N THR A 51 -2.93 -2.22 -11.40
CA THR A 51 -3.05 -0.89 -10.81
C THR A 51 -1.76 -0.10 -11.02
N LEU A 52 -0.59 -0.68 -10.70
CA LEU A 52 0.69 0.00 -10.86
C LEU A 52 1.01 0.35 -12.30
N LYS A 53 0.70 -0.55 -13.24
CA LYS A 53 0.88 -0.29 -14.66
C LYS A 53 -0.02 0.83 -15.18
N ALA A 54 -1.27 0.88 -14.75
CA ALA A 54 -2.19 1.95 -15.12
C ALA A 54 -1.70 3.30 -14.58
N LEU A 55 -1.39 3.36 -13.29
CA LEU A 55 -0.90 4.58 -12.64
C LEU A 55 0.40 5.11 -13.25
N ARG A 56 1.37 4.24 -13.55
CA ARG A 56 2.62 4.66 -14.22
C ARG A 56 2.36 5.30 -15.59
N ALA A 57 1.40 4.76 -16.35
CA ALA A 57 1.05 5.27 -17.67
C ALA A 57 0.24 6.58 -17.62
N GLU A 58 -0.64 6.73 -16.62
CA GLU A 58 -1.53 7.88 -16.49
C GLU A 58 -0.82 9.08 -15.85
N GLU A 59 -0.17 8.88 -14.70
CA GLU A 59 0.45 9.95 -13.92
C GLU A 59 1.86 10.31 -14.42
N GLN A 60 2.55 9.38 -15.11
CA GLN A 60 3.92 9.55 -15.59
C GLN A 60 4.89 10.12 -14.53
N PRO A 61 4.94 9.54 -13.31
CA PRO A 61 5.74 10.09 -12.23
C PRO A 61 7.25 9.88 -12.44
N ASP A 62 8.06 10.71 -11.77
CA ASP A 62 9.52 10.55 -11.74
C ASP A 62 9.90 9.26 -11.01
N ARG A 63 9.27 9.00 -9.84
CA ARG A 63 9.31 7.72 -9.14
C ARG A 63 7.91 7.28 -8.71
N LEU A 64 7.66 5.98 -8.78
CA LEU A 64 6.50 5.32 -8.19
C LEU A 64 6.94 4.56 -6.94
N ILE A 65 6.51 5.05 -5.78
CA ILE A 65 6.75 4.43 -4.48
C ILE A 65 5.48 3.71 -4.05
N CYS A 66 5.59 2.40 -3.80
CA CYS A 66 4.48 1.56 -3.38
C CYS A 66 4.66 1.11 -1.92
N VAL A 67 3.73 1.47 -1.03
CA VAL A 67 3.64 0.87 0.30
C VAL A 67 2.63 -0.28 0.24
N PHE A 68 3.09 -1.52 0.35
CA PHE A 68 2.24 -2.70 0.21
C PHE A 68 2.18 -3.52 1.50
N GLN A 69 0.99 -3.65 2.10
CA GLN A 69 0.78 -4.57 3.21
C GLN A 69 0.22 -5.92 2.73
N PRO A 70 0.99 -7.03 2.83
CA PRO A 70 0.48 -8.35 2.47
C PRO A 70 -0.66 -8.76 3.40
N HIS A 71 -1.70 -9.35 2.84
CA HIS A 71 -2.85 -9.87 3.59
C HIS A 71 -2.74 -11.39 3.70
N GLN A 72 -2.46 -11.90 4.91
CA GLN A 72 -2.20 -13.30 5.25
C GLN A 72 -0.80 -13.86 4.90
N HIS A 73 -0.22 -14.59 5.84
CA HIS A 73 1.03 -15.34 5.71
C HIS A 73 0.90 -16.49 4.71
N SER A 74 -0.15 -17.32 4.82
CA SER A 74 -0.31 -18.46 3.91
C SER A 74 -0.35 -18.01 2.45
N ARG A 75 -1.14 -16.97 2.15
CA ARG A 75 -1.21 -16.35 0.82
C ARG A 75 0.12 -15.76 0.37
N THR A 76 0.82 -15.04 1.24
CA THR A 76 2.15 -14.49 0.93
C THR A 76 3.13 -15.60 0.57
N ARG A 77 3.13 -16.71 1.33
CA ARG A 77 3.99 -17.87 1.06
C ARG A 77 3.65 -18.54 -0.26
N PHE A 78 2.36 -18.80 -0.53
CA PHE A 78 1.93 -19.50 -1.74
C PHE A 78 2.13 -18.69 -3.02
N LEU A 79 2.08 -17.35 -2.92
CA LEU A 79 2.16 -16.43 -4.04
C LEU A 79 3.46 -15.61 -4.06
N LEU A 80 4.50 -16.02 -3.33
CA LEU A 80 5.69 -15.20 -3.11
C LEU A 80 6.35 -14.76 -4.42
N GLU A 81 6.46 -15.67 -5.38
CA GLU A 81 7.03 -15.40 -6.70
C GLU A 81 6.16 -14.42 -7.50
N GLN A 82 4.85 -14.63 -7.51
CA GLN A 82 3.91 -13.79 -8.22
C GLN A 82 3.85 -12.39 -7.61
N PHE A 83 3.92 -12.27 -6.28
CA PHE A 83 4.05 -11.00 -5.62
C PHE A 83 5.32 -10.29 -6.08
N ALA A 84 6.47 -10.96 -6.04
CA ALA A 84 7.73 -10.34 -6.45
C ALA A 84 7.72 -9.86 -7.91
N GLU A 85 6.96 -10.51 -8.80
CA GLU A 85 6.76 -10.07 -10.19
C GLU A 85 5.79 -8.89 -10.32
N SER A 86 4.77 -8.81 -9.47
CA SER A 86 3.70 -7.82 -9.61
C SER A 86 4.11 -6.37 -9.38
N PHE A 87 5.29 -6.12 -8.80
CA PHE A 87 5.79 -4.77 -8.51
C PHE A 87 6.76 -4.22 -9.56
N ALA A 88 6.86 -4.82 -10.75
CA ALA A 88 7.80 -4.41 -11.79
C ALA A 88 7.67 -2.95 -12.27
N GLN A 89 6.58 -2.25 -11.94
CA GLN A 89 6.34 -0.85 -12.29
C GLN A 89 6.64 0.13 -11.14
N ALA A 90 6.94 -0.38 -9.94
CA ALA A 90 7.35 0.42 -8.80
C ALA A 90 8.87 0.58 -8.79
N ASP A 91 9.34 1.80 -8.55
CA ASP A 91 10.77 2.07 -8.36
C ASP A 91 11.21 1.65 -6.95
N GLN A 92 10.31 1.75 -5.96
CA GLN A 92 10.55 1.34 -4.58
C GLN A 92 9.29 0.69 -3.97
N VAL A 93 9.49 -0.39 -3.19
CA VAL A 93 8.44 -1.06 -2.43
C VAL A 93 8.76 -1.06 -0.94
N ILE A 94 7.87 -0.50 -0.13
CA ILE A 94 7.96 -0.51 1.32
C ILE A 94 6.94 -1.49 1.88
N VAL A 95 7.40 -2.47 2.66
CA VAL A 95 6.56 -3.58 3.13
C VAL A 95 6.47 -3.55 4.66
N PRO A 96 5.33 -3.19 5.28
CA PRO A 96 5.09 -3.39 6.71
C PRO A 96 4.92 -4.87 7.08
N PRO A 97 4.76 -5.21 8.39
CA PRO A 97 4.39 -6.55 8.80
C PRO A 97 3.12 -7.04 8.09
N ILE A 98 3.12 -8.33 7.76
CA ILE A 98 1.99 -9.03 7.14
C ILE A 98 0.77 -8.86 8.04
N TYR A 99 -0.36 -8.43 7.47
CA TYR A 99 -1.59 -8.29 8.20
C TYR A 99 -2.11 -9.67 8.60
N PHE A 100 -2.03 -9.95 9.91
CA PHE A 100 -2.43 -11.22 10.50
C PHE A 100 -3.95 -11.23 10.75
N VAL A 101 -4.65 -12.17 10.12
CA VAL A 101 -6.11 -12.31 10.26
C VAL A 101 -6.54 -13.74 10.57
N ARG A 102 -6.58 -14.62 9.56
CA ARG A 102 -7.11 -16.00 9.65
C ARG A 102 -6.04 -17.08 9.45
N ASP A 103 -4.77 -16.74 9.68
CA ASP A 103 -3.68 -17.71 9.58
C ASP A 103 -3.44 -18.45 10.89
N SER A 104 -2.80 -19.61 10.79
CA SER A 104 -2.26 -20.30 11.95
C SER A 104 -0.93 -19.69 12.39
N GLU A 105 -0.59 -19.80 13.68
CA GLU A 105 0.74 -19.44 14.18
C GLU A 105 1.86 -20.21 13.45
N ALA A 106 1.58 -21.42 12.96
CA ALA A 106 2.52 -22.18 12.16
C ALA A 106 2.81 -21.53 10.80
N GLU A 107 1.82 -20.91 10.14
CA GLU A 107 2.05 -20.17 8.90
C GLU A 107 2.83 -18.88 9.15
N LYS A 108 2.60 -18.22 10.31
CA LYS A 108 3.35 -17.02 10.72
C LYS A 108 4.85 -17.26 10.82
N GLN A 109 5.27 -18.47 11.16
CA GLN A 109 6.68 -18.86 11.26
C GLN A 109 7.32 -19.25 9.92
N ARG A 110 6.52 -19.45 8.86
CA ARG A 110 6.99 -19.95 7.55
C ARG A 110 7.31 -18.86 6.55
N VAL A 111 6.76 -17.67 6.72
CA VAL A 111 7.01 -16.51 5.86
C VAL A 111 6.82 -15.22 6.64
N SER A 112 7.64 -14.24 6.30
CA SER A 112 7.62 -12.90 6.86
C SER A 112 7.60 -11.86 5.74
N ALA A 113 7.33 -10.60 6.10
CA ALA A 113 7.47 -9.48 5.17
C ALA A 113 8.91 -9.37 4.62
N VAL A 114 9.92 -9.73 5.43
CA VAL A 114 11.33 -9.74 5.04
C VAL A 114 11.59 -10.74 3.91
N ASP A 115 10.90 -11.88 3.89
CA ASP A 115 11.06 -12.86 2.81
C ASP A 115 10.54 -12.32 1.47
N LEU A 116 9.43 -11.58 1.49
CA LEU A 116 8.93 -10.86 0.31
C LEU A 116 9.91 -9.77 -0.14
N VAL A 117 10.42 -8.97 0.78
CA VAL A 117 11.42 -7.92 0.49
C VAL A 117 12.67 -8.51 -0.16
N ARG A 118 13.22 -9.60 0.40
CA ARG A 118 14.36 -10.29 -0.20
C ARG A 118 14.05 -10.76 -1.62
N ARG A 119 12.85 -11.32 -1.84
CA ARG A 119 12.48 -11.81 -3.16
C ARG A 119 12.31 -10.69 -4.20
N LEU A 120 11.82 -9.53 -3.79
CA LEU A 120 11.77 -8.31 -4.61
C LEU A 120 13.19 -7.85 -4.98
N GLN A 121 14.09 -7.79 -4.00
CA GLN A 121 15.48 -7.40 -4.20
C GLN A 121 16.23 -8.37 -5.13
N ASP A 122 16.02 -9.67 -5.00
CA ASP A 122 16.60 -10.70 -5.90
C ASP A 122 16.19 -10.49 -7.37
N ARG A 123 15.06 -9.81 -7.61
CA ARG A 123 14.55 -9.46 -8.94
C ARG A 123 14.96 -8.06 -9.39
N GLY A 124 15.71 -7.33 -8.58
CA GLY A 124 16.21 -5.99 -8.88
C GLY A 124 15.24 -4.85 -8.53
N THR A 125 14.12 -5.13 -7.85
CA THR A 125 13.22 -4.09 -7.34
C THR A 125 13.79 -3.54 -6.03
N GLU A 126 13.92 -2.22 -5.90
CA GLU A 126 14.27 -1.63 -4.61
C GLU A 126 13.14 -1.91 -3.62
N ALA A 127 13.47 -2.55 -2.51
CA ALA A 127 12.48 -2.87 -1.49
C ALA A 127 13.07 -2.80 -0.09
N ARG A 128 12.25 -2.44 0.88
CA ARG A 128 12.64 -2.44 2.30
C ARG A 128 11.48 -2.79 3.21
N HIS A 129 11.81 -3.44 4.33
CA HIS A 129 10.86 -3.73 5.40
C HIS A 129 10.94 -2.62 6.45
N VAL A 130 9.78 -2.13 6.90
CA VAL A 130 9.67 -1.16 7.99
C VAL A 130 8.61 -1.66 8.97
N GLU A 131 8.98 -1.78 10.24
CA GLU A 131 8.17 -2.51 11.23
C GLU A 131 6.84 -1.82 11.57
N SER A 132 6.79 -0.48 11.55
CA SER A 132 5.63 0.28 12.00
C SER A 132 5.11 1.25 10.94
N PHE A 133 3.81 1.49 10.94
CA PHE A 133 3.19 2.47 10.04
C PHE A 133 3.72 3.88 10.30
N ALA A 134 3.92 4.25 11.56
CA ALA A 134 4.53 5.53 11.92
C ALA A 134 5.95 5.67 11.34
N GLY A 135 6.78 4.61 11.44
CA GLY A 135 8.11 4.60 10.84
C GLY A 135 8.09 4.65 9.31
N ILE A 136 7.03 4.13 8.67
CA ILE A 136 6.82 4.32 7.23
C ILE A 136 6.50 5.78 6.94
N VAL A 137 5.59 6.41 7.70
CA VAL A 137 5.29 7.83 7.52
C VAL A 137 6.55 8.68 7.70
N ASP A 138 7.34 8.46 8.75
CA ASP A 138 8.62 9.15 8.96
C ASP A 138 9.58 8.98 7.77
N LEU A 139 9.72 7.75 7.26
CA LEU A 139 10.52 7.50 6.07
C LEU A 139 10.00 8.25 4.84
N LEU A 140 8.68 8.28 4.63
CA LEU A 140 8.06 8.97 3.50
C LEU A 140 8.24 10.50 3.59
N GLU A 141 8.31 11.09 4.79
CA GLU A 141 8.67 12.51 4.96
C GLU A 141 10.08 12.80 4.45
N GLU A 142 11.03 11.88 4.70
CA GLU A 142 12.45 12.07 4.41
C GLU A 142 12.81 11.71 2.96
N ASP A 143 12.14 10.71 2.38
CA ASP A 143 12.52 10.07 1.11
C ASP A 143 11.77 10.64 -0.10
N LEU A 144 10.52 11.09 0.08
CA LEU A 144 9.70 11.55 -1.05
C LEU A 144 10.07 12.96 -1.53
N ALA A 145 10.02 13.13 -2.83
CA ALA A 145 10.41 14.35 -3.54
C ALA A 145 9.35 14.79 -4.56
N ALA A 146 9.48 16.02 -5.04
CA ALA A 146 8.60 16.55 -6.07
C ALA A 146 8.58 15.64 -7.30
N GLY A 147 7.37 15.33 -7.82
CA GLY A 147 7.18 14.45 -8.97
C GLY A 147 6.99 12.97 -8.62
N ASP A 148 7.11 12.61 -7.34
CA ASP A 148 6.83 11.25 -6.89
C ASP A 148 5.33 10.92 -6.84
N LEU A 149 5.01 9.67 -7.13
CA LEU A 149 3.72 9.05 -6.92
C LEU A 149 3.80 8.05 -5.78
N LEU A 150 3.06 8.31 -4.70
CA LEU A 150 2.90 7.39 -3.58
C LEU A 150 1.61 6.58 -3.75
N VAL A 151 1.74 5.26 -3.77
CA VAL A 151 0.60 4.33 -3.85
C VAL A 151 0.56 3.45 -2.60
N ILE A 152 -0.50 3.56 -1.82
CA ILE A 152 -0.75 2.71 -0.67
C ILE A 152 -1.63 1.54 -1.10
N MET A 153 -1.17 0.31 -0.85
CA MET A 153 -1.86 -0.90 -1.31
C MET A 153 -2.04 -1.95 -0.23
N GLY A 154 -3.27 -2.45 -0.12
CA GLY A 154 -3.59 -3.63 0.66
C GLY A 154 -4.95 -3.59 1.35
N ALA A 155 -5.45 -4.78 1.68
CA ALA A 155 -6.76 -4.98 2.30
C ALA A 155 -6.80 -4.71 3.81
N GLY A 156 -5.62 -4.58 4.45
CA GLY A 156 -5.49 -4.29 5.88
C GLY A 156 -5.60 -2.79 6.21
N PRO A 157 -5.16 -2.38 7.41
CA PRO A 157 -5.21 -0.99 7.86
C PRO A 157 -4.17 -0.07 7.19
N VAL A 158 -3.40 -0.56 6.21
CA VAL A 158 -2.31 0.19 5.56
C VAL A 158 -2.71 1.56 4.99
N TRP A 159 -3.98 1.76 4.62
CA TRP A 159 -4.50 3.06 4.17
C TRP A 159 -4.31 4.20 5.15
N THR A 160 -4.20 3.92 6.46
CA THR A 160 -3.97 4.97 7.45
C THR A 160 -2.65 5.69 7.21
N ILE A 161 -1.67 5.05 6.56
CA ILE A 161 -0.39 5.66 6.18
C ILE A 161 -0.62 6.84 5.23
N ALA A 162 -1.49 6.70 4.22
CA ALA A 162 -1.79 7.81 3.30
C ALA A 162 -2.42 8.98 4.05
N ARG A 163 -3.42 8.70 4.89
CA ARG A 163 -4.07 9.73 5.72
C ARG A 163 -3.05 10.44 6.59
N ASP A 164 -2.27 9.69 7.36
CA ASP A 164 -1.32 10.24 8.32
C ASP A 164 -0.21 11.04 7.61
N TYR A 165 0.24 10.59 6.43
CA TYR A 165 1.19 11.33 5.59
C TYR A 165 0.57 12.63 5.05
N LEU A 166 -0.67 12.62 4.57
CA LEU A 166 -1.34 13.81 4.02
C LEU A 166 -1.67 14.86 5.10
N GLU A 167 -2.02 14.42 6.31
CA GLU A 167 -2.41 15.30 7.42
C GLU A 167 -1.22 15.87 8.20
N ARG A 168 -0.01 15.31 8.03
CA ARG A 168 1.18 15.79 8.75
C ARG A 168 1.63 17.14 8.21
N SER A 169 1.71 18.13 9.09
CA SER A 169 2.26 19.44 8.76
C SER A 169 3.68 19.28 8.20
N PRO A 170 4.02 19.91 7.07
CA PRO A 170 5.39 19.91 6.57
C PRO A 170 6.32 20.50 7.64
N SER A 171 7.44 19.82 7.91
CA SER A 171 8.47 20.26 8.85
C SER A 171 9.26 21.45 8.33
#